data_AF-A0A821EG62-F1
#
_entry.id   AF-A0A821EG62-F1
#
_cell.length_a   1.000
_cell.length_b   1.000
_cell.length_c   1.000
_cell.angle_alpha   90.00
_cell.angle_beta   90.00
_cell.angle_gamma   90.00
#
_symmetry.space_group_name_H-M   'P 1'
#
loop_
_entity.id
_entity.type
_entity.pdbx_description
1 polymer ?
#
loop_
_entity_poly.entity_id
_entity_poly.type
_entity_poly.pdbx_seq_one_letter_code
_entity_poly.pdbx_strand_id
1 'polypeptide(L)'
;MMFFWFVFILHLTISQDIISPYIFSDCKHLILPVRCQCYHSGHESQLRCLKSELHSLPKLPNNMRWNALDFSFNYITSVDNYVFADIYVEKINLNSNYIRRIEITAFEQIKNLKQLFI
;
A
#
# COMPACT_ATOMS: atom_id res chain seq x y z
N MET A 1 -11.40 -55.14 -7.31
CA MET A 1 -10.34 -56.05 -6.84
C MET A 1 -9.17 -55.21 -6.35
N MET A 2 -8.69 -55.54 -5.16
CA MET A 2 -7.52 -55.03 -4.40
C MET A 2 -6.27 -54.78 -5.28
N PHE A 3 -5.35 -53.87 -4.95
CA PHE A 3 -4.45 -53.99 -3.79
C PHE A 3 -3.87 -52.65 -3.30
N PHE A 4 -3.88 -52.49 -1.97
CA PHE A 4 -3.10 -51.53 -1.19
C PHE A 4 -1.65 -51.99 -1.07
N TRP A 5 -0.68 -51.08 -1.14
CA TRP A 5 0.55 -51.15 -0.34
C TRP A 5 0.97 -49.74 0.08
N PHE A 6 0.88 -49.46 1.38
CA PHE A 6 1.52 -48.34 2.08
C PHE A 6 2.97 -48.71 2.39
N VAL A 7 3.94 -47.83 2.13
CA VAL A 7 5.10 -47.59 3.03
C VAL A 7 5.54 -46.12 2.94
N PHE A 8 5.44 -45.44 4.08
CA PHE A 8 5.98 -44.12 4.47
C PHE A 8 7.55 -44.13 4.53
N ILE A 9 8.38 -43.10 4.29
CA ILE A 9 8.67 -41.88 5.10
C ILE A 9 9.73 -40.98 4.37
N LEU A 10 9.61 -39.66 4.59
CA LEU A 10 10.58 -38.52 4.57
C LEU A 10 10.91 -37.69 3.32
N HIS A 11 10.48 -36.42 3.42
CA HIS A 11 11.18 -35.17 3.10
C HIS A 11 11.40 -34.81 1.61
N LEU A 12 10.46 -34.08 1.03
CA LEU A 12 10.42 -32.61 1.00
C LEU A 12 9.24 -32.21 0.10
N THR A 13 8.40 -31.31 0.59
CA THR A 13 7.18 -30.88 -0.09
C THR A 13 7.50 -30.30 -1.47
N ILE A 14 7.00 -30.93 -2.53
CA ILE A 14 6.83 -30.28 -3.82
C ILE A 14 5.63 -29.34 -3.64
N SER A 15 5.90 -28.07 -3.32
CA SER A 15 4.86 -27.06 -3.37
C SER A 15 4.49 -26.86 -4.84
N GLN A 16 3.26 -27.20 -5.15
CA GLN A 16 2.59 -26.81 -6.38
C GLN A 16 2.46 -25.29 -6.38
N ASP A 17 3.31 -24.59 -7.13
CA ASP A 17 3.03 -23.22 -7.56
C ASP A 17 3.11 -23.15 -9.09
N ILE A 18 2.13 -23.78 -9.73
CA ILE A 18 1.85 -23.61 -11.15
C ILE A 18 0.87 -22.44 -11.27
N ILE A 19 1.40 -21.31 -11.74
CA ILE A 19 0.71 -20.14 -12.31
C ILE A 19 -0.12 -19.32 -11.29
N SER A 20 0.50 -18.28 -10.72
CA SER A 20 -0.19 -17.05 -10.31
C SER A 20 0.43 -15.89 -11.08
N PRO A 21 -0.36 -15.05 -11.79
CA PRO A 21 0.20 -13.95 -12.55
C PRO A 21 0.65 -12.88 -11.56
N TYR A 22 1.96 -12.82 -11.25
CA TYR A 22 2.67 -11.70 -10.64
C TYR A 22 1.79 -10.65 -9.94
N ILE A 23 1.22 -10.98 -8.78
CA ILE A 23 0.77 -9.97 -7.83
C ILE A 23 2.02 -9.62 -7.03
N PHE A 24 2.60 -8.46 -7.34
CA PHE A 24 3.77 -7.92 -6.66
C PHE A 24 3.35 -7.43 -5.26
N SER A 25 3.13 -8.36 -4.33
CA SER A 25 2.53 -8.13 -3.02
C SER A 25 3.57 -8.07 -1.91
N ASP A 26 4.59 -7.23 -2.05
CA ASP A 26 5.51 -6.98 -0.94
C ASP A 26 6.04 -5.55 -1.01
N CYS A 27 6.04 -4.86 0.14
CA CYS A 27 6.65 -3.53 0.34
C CYS A 27 8.14 -3.45 -0.06
N LYS A 28 8.77 -4.57 -0.40
CA LYS A 28 10.21 -4.75 -0.68
C LYS A 28 10.72 -3.97 -1.89
N HIS A 29 9.85 -3.63 -2.84
CA HIS A 29 10.24 -2.94 -4.07
C HIS A 29 9.75 -1.49 -4.14
N LEU A 30 9.11 -0.99 -3.09
CA LEU A 30 8.68 0.39 -3.04
C LEU A 30 9.88 1.27 -2.65
N ILE A 31 10.30 2.16 -3.56
CA ILE A 31 11.29 3.19 -3.23
C ILE A 31 10.57 4.23 -2.36
N LEU A 32 10.68 4.02 -1.05
CA LEU A 32 10.12 4.92 -0.06
C LEU A 32 11.10 6.00 0.35
N PRO A 33 10.61 7.17 0.80
CA PRO A 33 11.42 8.06 1.63
C PRO A 33 12.00 7.24 2.79
N VAL A 34 13.27 7.49 3.15
CA VAL A 34 14.09 6.69 4.11
C VAL A 34 13.46 6.52 5.51
N ARG A 35 12.28 7.09 5.77
CA ARG A 35 11.58 7.10 7.05
C ARG A 35 10.15 6.58 7.01
N CYS A 36 9.62 6.28 5.82
CA CYS A 36 8.30 5.67 5.70
C CYS A 36 8.37 4.17 5.95
N GLN A 37 7.35 3.64 6.64
CA GLN A 37 7.20 2.22 6.91
C GLN A 37 5.98 1.70 6.16
N CYS A 38 6.20 0.70 5.32
CA CYS A 38 5.13 -0.01 4.65
C CYS A 38 4.90 -1.34 5.37
N TYR A 39 3.64 -1.59 5.71
CA TYR A 39 3.19 -2.83 6.34
C TYR A 39 2.28 -3.55 5.35
N HIS A 40 2.56 -4.82 5.12
CA HIS A 40 1.72 -5.69 4.31
C HIS A 40 1.49 -7.00 5.08
N SER A 41 0.23 -7.30 5.37
CA SER A 41 -0.18 -8.53 6.05
C SER A 41 -1.52 -9.00 5.49
N GLY A 42 -1.52 -10.11 4.76
CA GLY A 42 -2.73 -10.66 4.14
C GLY A 42 -3.42 -9.66 3.21
N HIS A 43 -4.64 -9.24 3.55
CA HIS A 43 -5.41 -8.26 2.77
C HIS A 43 -5.20 -6.80 3.23
N GLU A 44 -4.31 -6.56 4.19
CA GLU A 44 -4.06 -5.23 4.72
C GLU A 44 -2.71 -4.68 4.25
N SER A 45 -2.73 -3.53 3.59
CA SER A 45 -1.53 -2.76 3.24
C SER A 45 -1.63 -1.35 3.79
N GLN A 46 -0.60 -0.91 4.51
CA GLN A 46 -0.55 0.44 5.09
C GLN A 46 0.78 1.09 4.78
N LEU A 47 0.76 2.37 4.39
CA LEU A 47 1.96 3.20 4.32
C LEU A 47 1.92 4.23 5.43
N ARG A 48 2.95 4.26 6.26
CA ARG A 48 3.08 5.15 7.41
C ARG A 48 4.32 6.00 7.27
N CYS A 49 4.14 7.30 7.13
CA CYS A 49 5.20 8.30 7.00
C CYS A 49 5.08 9.37 8.10
N LEU A 50 4.85 8.99 9.36
CA LEU A 50 4.76 9.98 10.44
C LEU A 50 6.10 10.67 10.66
N LYS A 51 6.10 11.99 10.89
CA LYS A 51 7.29 12.77 11.26
C LYS A 51 8.49 12.47 10.35
N SER A 52 8.20 12.25 9.08
CA SER A 52 9.18 11.83 8.07
C SER A 52 9.78 13.02 7.32
N GLU A 53 9.48 14.24 7.78
CA GLU A 53 9.94 15.51 7.19
C GLU A 53 9.49 15.67 5.73
N LEU A 54 8.34 15.09 5.36
CA LEU A 54 7.84 15.18 4.00
C LEU A 54 7.39 16.62 3.71
N HIS A 55 7.94 17.21 2.65
CA HIS A 55 7.50 18.51 2.13
C HIS A 55 6.45 18.37 1.01
N SER A 56 6.35 17.17 0.43
CA SER A 56 5.40 16.81 -0.62
C SER A 56 4.94 15.37 -0.45
N LEU A 57 3.79 15.04 -1.03
CA LEU A 57 3.29 13.67 -1.04
C LEU A 57 4.16 12.78 -1.95
N PRO A 58 4.47 11.53 -1.53
CA PRO A 58 5.19 10.60 -2.39
C PRO A 58 4.26 10.05 -3.47
N LYS A 59 4.82 9.71 -4.64
CA LYS A 59 4.09 8.96 -5.67
C LYS A 59 3.87 7.53 -5.19
N LEU A 60 2.61 7.07 -5.26
CA LEU A 60 2.23 5.75 -4.79
C LEU A 60 2.05 4.77 -5.95
N PRO A 61 2.37 3.48 -5.75
CA PRO A 61 2.08 2.43 -6.72
C PRO A 61 0.57 2.21 -6.81
N ASN A 62 0.06 2.08 -8.03
CA ASN A 62 -1.36 1.82 -8.32
C ASN A 62 -1.71 0.33 -8.42
N ASN A 63 -0.71 -0.56 -8.37
CA ASN A 63 -0.88 -2.01 -8.34
C ASN A 63 -1.08 -2.57 -6.92
N MET A 64 -1.13 -1.71 -5.90
CA MET A 64 -1.36 -2.08 -4.50
C MET A 64 -2.72 -1.58 -4.00
N ARG A 65 -3.37 -2.37 -3.14
CA ARG A 65 -4.59 -1.97 -2.45
C ARG A 65 -4.23 -1.50 -1.05
N TRP A 66 -4.33 -0.19 -0.82
CA TRP A 66 -4.04 0.44 0.46
C TRP A 66 -5.28 0.44 1.36
N ASN A 67 -5.12 0.04 2.61
CA ASN A 67 -6.15 0.21 3.63
C ASN A 67 -6.02 1.60 4.23
N ALA A 68 -4.78 2.01 4.51
CA ALA A 68 -4.51 3.33 5.08
C ALA A 68 -3.19 3.91 4.57
N LEU A 69 -3.22 5.21 4.28
CA LEU A 69 -2.05 6.04 4.03
C LEU A 69 -1.99 7.10 5.13
N ASP A 70 -0.90 7.10 5.89
CA ASP A 70 -0.68 8.06 6.97
C ASP A 70 0.52 8.95 6.66
N PHE A 71 0.23 10.20 6.29
CA PHE A 71 1.21 11.26 6.04
C PHE A 71 1.12 12.36 7.09
N SER A 72 0.57 12.07 8.28
CA SER A 72 0.39 13.06 9.33
C SER A 72 1.71 13.52 9.96
N PHE A 73 1.69 14.71 10.56
CA PHE A 73 2.84 15.32 11.23
C PHE A 73 4.05 15.50 10.29
N ASN A 74 3.82 16.05 9.11
CA ASN A 74 4.85 16.40 8.13
C ASN A 74 4.80 17.90 7.78
N TYR A 75 5.54 18.30 6.74
CA TYR A 75 5.66 19.68 6.26
C TYR A 75 4.98 19.90 4.91
N ILE A 76 3.96 19.10 4.58
CA ILE A 76 3.28 19.17 3.27
C ILE A 76 2.50 20.48 3.19
N THR A 77 2.68 21.22 2.09
CA THR A 77 2.05 22.54 1.89
C THR A 77 0.99 22.57 0.78
N SER A 78 1.02 21.60 -0.13
CA SER A 78 -0.01 21.43 -1.16
C SER A 78 -0.39 19.97 -1.38
N VAL A 79 -1.63 19.76 -1.81
CA VAL A 79 -2.11 18.49 -2.36
C VAL A 79 -2.38 18.72 -3.84
N ASP A 80 -1.49 18.23 -4.69
CA ASP A 80 -1.47 18.55 -6.12
C ASP A 80 -2.50 17.72 -6.92
N ASN A 81 -2.79 18.16 -8.13
CA ASN A 81 -3.71 17.51 -9.07
C ASN A 81 -3.35 16.02 -9.24
N TYR A 82 -4.37 15.14 -9.17
CA TYR A 82 -4.23 13.71 -9.44
C TYR A 82 -3.19 12.95 -8.58
N VAL A 83 -2.77 13.50 -7.44
CA VAL A 83 -1.72 12.87 -6.62
C VAL A 83 -2.10 11.48 -6.08
N PHE A 84 -3.41 11.22 -5.94
CA PHE A 84 -3.97 9.92 -5.57
C PHE A 84 -4.75 9.25 -6.71
N ALA A 85 -4.51 9.63 -7.97
CA ALA A 85 -5.21 9.02 -9.09
C ALA A 85 -4.87 7.53 -9.23
N ASP A 86 -5.86 6.74 -9.64
CA ASP A 86 -5.76 5.32 -9.94
C ASP A 86 -5.41 4.37 -8.80
N ILE A 87 -5.08 4.86 -7.61
CA ILE A 87 -4.81 4.01 -6.45
C ILE A 87 -6.10 3.61 -5.76
N TYR A 88 -6.10 2.42 -5.17
CA TYR A 88 -7.15 1.97 -4.27
C TYR A 88 -6.74 2.25 -2.83
N VAL A 89 -7.47 3.13 -2.13
CA VAL A 89 -7.21 3.47 -0.73
C VAL A 89 -8.48 3.74 0.04
N GLU A 90 -8.61 3.19 1.24
CA GLU A 90 -9.79 3.42 2.09
C GLU A 90 -9.67 4.65 2.98
N LYS A 91 -8.46 4.91 3.51
CA LYS A 91 -8.20 5.99 4.46
C LYS A 91 -6.94 6.78 4.09
N ILE A 92 -7.07 8.10 4.07
CA ILE A 92 -5.94 9.03 3.95
C ILE A 92 -5.91 9.94 5.19
N ASN A 93 -4.74 10.05 5.82
CA ASN A 93 -4.50 10.96 6.92
C ASN A 93 -3.41 11.98 6.56
N LEU A 94 -3.81 13.24 6.43
CA LEU A 94 -2.98 14.43 6.16
C LEU A 94 -2.92 15.39 7.36
N ASN A 95 -3.50 15.01 8.51
CA ASN A 95 -3.54 15.88 9.69
C ASN A 95 -2.16 16.39 10.10
N SER A 96 -2.13 17.55 10.76
CA SER A 96 -0.90 18.12 11.31
C SER A 96 0.17 18.35 10.22
N ASN A 97 -0.27 18.80 9.04
CA ASN A 97 0.59 19.34 7.99
C ASN A 97 0.40 20.87 7.89
N TYR A 98 1.00 21.50 6.88
CA TYR A 98 0.93 22.94 6.61
C TYR A 98 0.21 23.22 5.30
N ILE A 99 -0.81 22.40 4.98
CA ILE A 99 -1.52 22.45 3.71
C ILE A 99 -2.23 23.80 3.58
N ARG A 100 -1.85 24.57 2.55
CA ARG A 100 -2.45 25.87 2.21
C ARG A 100 -3.20 25.82 0.88
N ARG A 101 -2.93 24.80 0.06
CA ARG A 101 -3.54 24.62 -1.26
C ARG A 101 -3.91 23.15 -1.46
N ILE A 102 -5.13 22.92 -1.91
CA ILE A 102 -5.59 21.63 -2.39
C ILE A 102 -6.13 21.88 -3.79
N GLU A 103 -5.53 21.23 -4.77
CA GLU A 103 -5.99 21.34 -6.14
C GLU A 103 -7.37 20.68 -6.31
N ILE A 104 -8.21 21.21 -7.21
CA ILE A 104 -9.59 20.74 -7.37
C ILE A 104 -9.68 19.27 -7.82
N THR A 105 -8.65 18.77 -8.51
CA THR A 105 -8.58 17.37 -8.98
C THR A 105 -7.68 16.49 -8.11
N ALA A 106 -7.26 16.96 -6.93
CA ALA A 106 -6.34 16.23 -6.05
C ALA A 106 -6.81 14.82 -5.67
N PHE A 107 -8.12 14.65 -5.49
CA PHE A 107 -8.77 13.39 -5.12
C PHE A 107 -9.59 12.78 -6.27
N GLU A 108 -9.43 13.28 -7.49
CA GLU A 108 -10.10 12.70 -8.65
C GLU A 108 -9.50 11.31 -8.95
N GLN A 109 -10.33 10.38 -9.43
CA GLN A 109 -9.92 9.02 -9.83
C GLN A 109 -9.33 8.14 -8.72
N ILE A 110 -9.46 8.56 -7.45
CA ILE A 110 -9.15 7.72 -6.30
C ILE A 110 -10.20 6.62 -6.14
N LYS A 111 -9.78 5.39 -5.87
CA LYS A 111 -10.69 4.24 -5.78
C LYS A 111 -10.95 3.88 -4.32
N ASN A 112 -12.24 3.82 -3.94
CA ASN A 112 -12.73 3.34 -2.63
C ASN A 112 -12.31 4.18 -1.41
N LEU A 113 -12.15 5.51 -1.56
CA LEU A 113 -11.90 6.40 -0.41
C LEU A 113 -13.13 6.47 0.50
N LYS A 114 -12.95 6.14 1.78
CA LYS A 114 -14.00 6.16 2.81
C LYS A 114 -13.75 7.23 3.87
N GLN A 115 -12.50 7.53 4.17
CA GLN A 115 -12.12 8.47 5.23
C GLN A 115 -10.96 9.37 4.78
N LEU A 116 -11.13 10.68 4.97
CA LEU A 116 -10.11 11.70 4.74
C LEU A 116 -9.98 12.56 6.00
N PHE A 117 -8.76 12.68 6.50
CA PHE A 117 -8.40 13.57 7.61
C PHE A 117 -7.38 14.58 7.07
N ILE A 118 -7.61 15.88 7.31
CA ILE A 118 -6.74 16.97 6.82
C ILE A 118 -6.48 18.02 7.89
#